data_AF-A0A957M3N4-F1
#
_entry.id   AF-A0A957M3N4-F1
#
_cell.length_a   1.000
_cell.length_b   1.000
_cell.length_c   1.000
_cell.angle_alpha   90.00
_cell.angle_beta   90.00
_cell.angle_gamma   90.00
#
_symmetry.space_group_name_H-M   'P 1'
#
loop_
_entity.id
_entity.type
_entity.pdbx_description
1 polymer ?
#
loop_
_entity_poly.entity_id
_entity_poly.type
_entity_poly.pdbx_seq_one_letter_code
_entity_poly.pdbx_strand_id
1 'polypeptide(L)'
;MTQPPETFTWASMVFHLSFFVNGTDLGHYEFPQPLTLVIAYDPALLGELSEQLLTPYYWNGTAWAKDGLSITHIDMTAHRITFQVWHLSEFAIFAKPPLNTPSYLYFPVVTNR
;
A
#
# COMPACT_ATOMS: atom_id res chain seq x y z
N MET A 1 7.53 0.05 -12.78
CA MET A 1 6.26 0.40 -13.48
C MET A 1 5.48 1.36 -12.58
N THR A 2 4.85 2.42 -13.11
CA THR A 2 4.69 3.71 -12.37
C THR A 2 3.27 4.15 -12.02
N GLN A 3 2.23 3.34 -12.20
CA GLN A 3 0.86 3.77 -11.89
C GLN A 3 0.32 3.15 -10.59
N PRO A 4 -0.16 3.97 -9.63
CA PRO A 4 -0.76 3.49 -8.39
C PRO A 4 -2.18 2.93 -8.68
N PRO A 5 -2.67 1.95 -7.91
CA PRO A 5 -3.99 1.37 -8.13
C PRO A 5 -5.12 2.34 -7.75
N GLU A 6 -6.20 2.35 -8.54
CA GLU A 6 -7.47 3.07 -8.24
C GLU A 6 -7.29 4.57 -7.89
N THR A 7 -7.84 5.02 -6.74
CA THR A 7 -7.76 6.38 -6.21
C THR A 7 -6.59 6.59 -5.25
N PHE A 8 -5.64 5.65 -5.19
CA PHE A 8 -4.47 5.78 -4.33
C PHE A 8 -3.40 6.66 -4.99
N THR A 9 -2.71 7.44 -4.17
CA THR A 9 -1.55 8.23 -4.60
C THR A 9 -0.29 7.62 -4.01
N TRP A 10 0.83 7.74 -4.73
CA TRP A 10 2.15 7.34 -4.24
C TRP A 10 2.49 8.07 -2.94
N ALA A 11 2.75 7.32 -1.86
CA ALA A 11 3.13 7.87 -0.56
C ALA A 11 4.66 8.06 -0.40
N SER A 12 5.35 8.33 -1.52
CA SER A 12 6.80 8.57 -1.58
C SER A 12 7.70 7.41 -1.07
N MET A 13 7.17 6.21 -0.84
CA MET A 13 7.93 5.03 -0.42
C MET A 13 7.78 3.90 -1.44
N VAL A 14 8.86 3.61 -2.16
CA VAL A 14 8.96 2.43 -3.03
C VAL A 14 10.19 1.65 -2.57
N PHE A 15 10.00 0.41 -2.15
CA PHE A 15 11.10 -0.49 -1.81
C PHE A 15 10.87 -1.84 -2.48
N HIS A 16 11.93 -2.40 -3.06
CA HIS A 16 11.90 -3.72 -3.66
C HIS A 16 12.46 -4.72 -2.66
N LEU A 17 11.63 -5.64 -2.17
CA LEU A 17 12.07 -6.70 -1.28
C LEU A 17 12.41 -7.94 -2.13
N SER A 18 13.70 -8.20 -2.33
CA SER A 18 14.18 -9.45 -2.95
C SER A 18 14.62 -10.44 -1.88
N PHE A 19 14.32 -11.73 -2.06
CA PHE A 19 14.71 -12.77 -1.13
C PHE A 19 15.54 -13.83 -1.84
N PHE A 20 16.68 -14.17 -1.23
CA PHE A 20 17.65 -15.10 -1.81
C PHE A 20 17.83 -16.30 -0.89
N VAL A 21 17.83 -17.50 -1.45
CA VAL A 21 18.31 -18.72 -0.77
C VAL A 21 19.56 -19.19 -1.49
N ASN A 22 20.68 -19.27 -0.76
CA ASN A 22 22.00 -19.61 -1.31
C ASN A 22 22.41 -18.77 -2.54
N GLY A 23 21.98 -17.50 -2.58
CA GLY A 23 22.26 -16.58 -3.68
C GLY A 23 21.33 -16.71 -4.89
N THR A 24 20.35 -17.63 -4.87
CA THR A 24 19.30 -17.72 -5.89
C THR A 24 18.10 -16.88 -5.46
N ASP A 25 17.69 -15.94 -6.32
CA ASP A 25 16.44 -15.20 -6.15
C ASP A 25 15.27 -16.18 -6.22
N LEU A 26 14.46 -16.21 -5.16
CA LEU A 26 13.30 -17.09 -5.11
C LEU A 26 12.07 -16.52 -5.81
N GLY A 27 12.05 -15.22 -6.13
CA GLY A 27 10.92 -14.55 -6.78
C GLY A 27 9.60 -14.80 -6.05
N HIS A 28 8.81 -15.73 -6.58
CA HIS A 28 7.54 -16.19 -6.00
C HIS A 28 7.74 -17.44 -5.14
N TYR A 29 7.73 -17.25 -3.83
CA TYR A 29 7.70 -18.34 -2.86
C TYR A 29 6.50 -18.17 -1.95
N GLU A 30 5.69 -19.20 -1.80
CA GLU A 30 4.59 -19.25 -0.84
C GLU A 30 5.06 -19.80 0.49
N PHE A 31 4.76 -19.08 1.57
CA PHE A 31 5.16 -19.48 2.91
C PHE A 31 4.16 -20.47 3.51
N PRO A 32 4.63 -21.51 4.23
CA PRO A 32 3.74 -22.41 4.95
C PRO A 32 3.02 -21.73 6.12
N GLN A 33 3.55 -20.59 6.61
CA GLN A 33 2.96 -19.73 7.62
C GLN A 33 3.25 -18.26 7.25
N PRO A 34 2.35 -17.31 7.57
CA PRO A 34 2.54 -15.94 7.15
C PRO A 34 3.71 -15.30 7.89
N LEU A 35 4.50 -14.50 7.18
CA LEU A 35 5.54 -13.67 7.80
C LEU A 35 4.97 -12.34 8.22
N THR A 36 5.40 -11.88 9.39
CA THR A 36 5.12 -10.53 9.87
C THR A 36 6.19 -9.57 9.36
N LEU A 37 5.76 -8.57 8.59
CA LEU A 37 6.59 -7.45 8.19
C LEU A 37 6.23 -6.23 9.04
N VAL A 38 7.25 -5.56 9.57
CA VAL A 38 7.13 -4.28 10.28
C VAL A 38 7.92 -3.25 9.48
N ILE A 39 7.23 -2.27 8.92
CA ILE A 39 7.83 -1.18 8.18
C ILE A 39 7.74 0.08 9.02
N ALA A 40 8.90 0.61 9.41
CA ALA A 40 9.02 1.94 9.97
C ALA A 40 9.12 2.96 8.83
N TYR A 41 8.49 4.13 9.00
CA TYR A 41 8.48 5.18 8.00
C TYR A 41 8.59 6.57 8.62
N ASP A 42 8.98 7.55 7.82
CA ASP A 42 8.92 8.96 8.18
C ASP A 42 7.53 9.52 7.82
N PRO A 43 6.72 10.00 8.78
CA PRO A 43 5.40 10.55 8.50
C PRO A 43 5.45 11.79 7.61
N ALA A 44 6.57 12.52 7.55
CA ALA A 44 6.72 13.68 6.67
C ALA A 44 6.59 13.31 5.18
N LEU A 45 6.85 12.06 4.82
CA LEU A 45 6.72 11.55 3.45
C LEU A 45 5.26 11.35 3.01
N LEU A 46 4.31 11.33 3.96
CA LEU A 46 2.89 11.13 3.67
C LEU A 46 2.20 12.39 3.14
N GLY A 47 2.74 13.59 3.42
CA GLY A 47 2.12 14.85 3.00
C GLY A 47 0.69 14.97 3.52
N GLU A 48 -0.27 15.10 2.60
CA GLU A 48 -1.72 15.19 2.92
C GLU A 48 -2.42 13.84 3.05
N LEU A 49 -1.70 12.72 2.89
CA LEU A 49 -2.26 11.38 2.99
C LEU A 49 -2.49 11.00 4.45
N SER A 50 -3.56 10.22 4.69
CA SER A 50 -3.90 9.74 6.02
C SER A 50 -3.06 8.53 6.39
N GLU A 51 -2.30 8.63 7.48
CA GLU A 51 -1.53 7.54 8.07
C GLU A 51 -2.42 6.34 8.46
N GLN A 52 -3.67 6.60 8.84
CA GLN A 52 -4.66 5.58 9.20
C GLN A 52 -5.13 4.75 7.99
N LEU A 53 -4.89 5.26 6.78
CA LEU A 53 -5.31 4.63 5.52
C LEU A 53 -4.13 3.99 4.78
N LEU A 54 -2.98 3.81 5.44
CA LEU A 54 -1.87 3.06 4.88
C LEU A 54 -2.32 1.63 4.56
N THR A 55 -2.09 1.23 3.31
CA THR A 55 -2.51 -0.05 2.77
C THR A 55 -1.34 -0.67 2.00
N PRO A 56 -0.84 -1.86 2.39
CA PRO A 56 0.17 -2.56 1.62
C PRO A 56 -0.46 -3.21 0.39
N TYR A 57 0.29 -3.23 -0.70
CA TYR A 57 -0.02 -3.90 -1.96
C TYR A 57 1.20 -4.67 -2.43
N TYR A 58 0.98 -5.67 -3.27
CA TYR A 58 2.04 -6.38 -3.96
C TYR A 58 1.85 -6.34 -5.48
N TRP A 59 2.94 -6.42 -6.22
CA TRP A 59 2.89 -6.51 -7.68
C TRP A 59 2.67 -7.96 -8.12
N ASN A 60 1.58 -8.23 -8.82
CA ASN A 60 1.26 -9.57 -9.32
C ASN A 60 1.78 -9.84 -10.75
N GLY A 61 2.60 -8.94 -11.30
CA GLY A 61 3.05 -8.98 -12.70
C GLY A 61 2.23 -8.09 -13.64
N THR A 62 0.98 -7.76 -13.29
CA THR A 62 0.05 -6.97 -14.12
C THR A 62 -0.53 -5.74 -13.42
N ALA A 63 -0.80 -5.85 -12.12
CA ALA A 63 -1.39 -4.80 -11.31
C ALA A 63 -0.91 -4.91 -9.86
N TRP A 64 -1.09 -3.83 -9.11
CA TRP A 64 -0.97 -3.84 -7.65
C TRP A 64 -2.21 -4.52 -7.06
N ALA A 65 -2.00 -5.64 -6.38
CA ALA A 65 -3.01 -6.46 -5.73
C ALA A 65 -2.81 -6.45 -4.20
N LYS A 66 -3.82 -6.92 -3.46
CA LYS A 66 -3.81 -6.88 -1.98
C LYS A 66 -4.36 -8.13 -1.31
N ASP A 67 -4.80 -9.11 -2.10
CA ASP A 67 -5.17 -10.43 -1.61
C ASP A 67 -3.97 -11.10 -0.93
N GLY A 68 -4.24 -11.89 0.11
CA GLY A 68 -3.17 -12.49 0.91
C GLY A 68 -2.35 -11.49 1.76
N LEU A 69 -2.71 -10.20 1.80
CA LEU A 69 -2.12 -9.24 2.74
C LEU A 69 -3.10 -8.93 3.86
N SER A 70 -2.59 -8.85 5.10
CA SER A 70 -3.42 -8.55 6.27
C SER A 70 -2.71 -7.56 7.18
N ILE A 71 -3.23 -6.34 7.28
CA ILE A 71 -2.73 -5.33 8.22
C ILE A 71 -3.11 -5.78 9.63
N THR A 72 -2.12 -5.95 10.48
CA THR A 72 -2.34 -6.31 11.89
C THR A 72 -2.30 -5.08 12.78
N HIS A 73 -1.51 -4.06 12.42
CA HIS A 73 -1.39 -2.85 13.21
C HIS A 73 -0.86 -1.66 12.41
N ILE A 74 -1.36 -0.45 12.71
CA ILE A 74 -0.75 0.83 12.32
C ILE A 74 -0.53 1.61 13.61
N ASP A 75 0.74 1.84 13.96
CA ASP A 75 1.16 2.66 15.09
C ASP A 75 1.57 4.04 14.57
N MET A 76 0.69 5.03 14.75
CA MET A 76 0.93 6.41 14.31
C MET A 76 1.81 7.21 15.27
N THR A 77 2.11 6.67 16.46
CA THR A 77 3.02 7.33 17.41
C THR A 77 4.46 6.91 17.13
N ALA A 78 4.67 5.63 16.79
CA ALA A 78 5.97 5.09 16.42
C ALA A 78 6.24 5.13 14.90
N HIS A 79 5.25 5.55 14.09
CA HIS A 79 5.28 5.56 12.62
C HIS A 79 5.66 4.20 12.03
N ARG A 80 4.84 3.20 12.35
CA ARG A 80 5.04 1.80 11.92
C ARG A 80 3.76 1.19 11.39
N ILE A 81 3.87 0.46 10.30
CA ILE A 81 2.82 -0.45 9.82
C ILE A 81 3.30 -1.88 9.95
N THR A 82 2.44 -2.74 10.50
CA THR A 82 2.67 -4.17 10.65
C THR A 82 1.62 -4.93 9.86
N PHE A 83 2.06 -5.86 9.03
CA PHE A 83 1.18 -6.69 8.22
C PHE A 83 1.76 -8.08 7.99
N GLN A 84 0.88 -9.02 7.66
CA GLN A 84 1.22 -10.39 7.33
C GLN A 84 1.24 -10.61 5.83
N VAL A 85 2.21 -11.40 5.36
CA VAL A 85 2.38 -11.79 3.95
C VAL A 85 2.49 -13.31 3.83
N TRP A 86 1.82 -13.87 2.81
CA TRP A 86 1.83 -15.31 2.53
C TRP A 86 2.75 -15.70 1.37
N HIS A 87 3.27 -14.72 0.63
CA HIS A 87 4.20 -14.97 -0.47
C HIS A 87 5.27 -13.89 -0.57
N LEU A 88 6.35 -14.20 -1.29
CA LEU A 88 7.34 -13.23 -1.73
C LEU A 88 6.94 -12.58 -3.05
N SER A 89 7.03 -11.26 -3.09
CA SER A 89 6.71 -10.41 -4.24
C SER A 89 7.29 -9.01 -4.00
N GLU A 90 7.25 -8.15 -5.02
CA GLU A 90 7.47 -6.72 -4.83
C GLU A 90 6.29 -6.12 -4.05
N PHE A 91 6.56 -5.32 -3.02
CA PHE A 91 5.55 -4.69 -2.17
C PHE A 91 5.67 -3.17 -2.21
N ALA A 92 4.54 -2.47 -2.08
CA ALA A 92 4.50 -1.03 -1.90
C ALA A 92 3.40 -0.65 -0.91
N ILE A 93 3.59 0.48 -0.21
CA ILE A 93 2.59 1.03 0.70
C ILE A 93 1.95 2.24 0.04
N PHE A 94 0.62 2.24 0.00
CA PHE A 94 -0.19 3.33 -0.54
C PHE A 94 -1.08 3.91 0.55
N ALA A 95 -1.53 5.15 0.38
CA ALA A 95 -2.51 5.77 1.27
C ALA A 95 -3.50 6.63 0.48
N LYS A 96 -4.58 7.02 1.15
CA LYS A 96 -5.60 7.95 0.64
C LYS A 96 -5.64 9.20 1.51
N PRO A 97 -6.10 10.35 0.97
CA PRO A 97 -6.45 11.50 1.79
C PRO A 97 -7.50 11.12 2.86
N PRO A 98 -7.61 11.88 3.96
CA PRO A 98 -8.63 11.65 4.98
C PRO A 98 -10.03 11.60 4.38
N LEU A 99 -10.89 10.72 4.90
CA LEU A 99 -12.29 10.56 4.46
C LEU A 99 -13.13 11.85 4.57
N ASN A 100 -12.62 12.86 5.28
CA ASN A 100 -13.25 14.15 5.50
C ASN A 100 -12.93 15.18 4.40
N THR A 101 -12.16 14.79 3.37
CA THR A 101 -11.94 15.65 2.21
C THR A 101 -13.27 15.74 1.43
N PRO A 102 -13.94 16.91 1.39
CA PRO A 102 -15.29 16.99 0.82
C PRO A 102 -15.25 16.57 -0.65
N SER A 103 -16.00 15.51 -0.96
CA SER A 103 -16.27 15.12 -2.34
C SER A 103 -17.38 16.04 -2.85
N TYR A 104 -17.05 16.99 -3.73
CA TYR A 104 -18.06 17.84 -4.35
C TYR A 104 -18.76 17.07 -5.49
N LEU A 105 -19.99 16.61 -5.22
CA LEU A 105 -20.91 16.12 -6.26
C LEU A 105 -21.54 17.32 -6.96
N TYR A 106 -21.15 17.56 -8.21
CA TYR A 106 -21.80 18.55 -9.06
C TYR A 106 -22.91 17.87 -9.87
N PHE A 107 -24.15 18.29 -9.69
CA PHE A 107 -25.21 17.97 -10.64
C PHE A 107 -25.07 18.91 -11.86
N PRO A 108 -25.29 18.40 -13.10
CA PRO A 108 -25.37 19.28 -14.25
C PRO A 108 -26.52 20.28 -14.05
N VAL A 109 -26.24 21.56 -14.28
CA VAL A 109 -27.29 22.57 -14.38
C VAL A 109 -28.10 22.30 -15.64
N VAL A 110 -29.36 21.87 -15.46
CA VAL A 110 -30.35 21.82 -16.53
C VAL A 110 -31.15 23.11 -16.47
N THR A 111 -30.84 24.07 -17.33
CA THR A 111 -31.70 25.23 -17.56
C THR A 111 -32.61 24.96 -18.75
N ASN A 112 -33.92 24.93 -18.54
CA ASN A 112 -34.87 25.03 -19.64
C ASN A 112 -34.86 26.47 -20.15
N ARG A 113 -34.62 26.65 -21.46
CA ARG A 113 -34.91 27.90 -22.18
C ARG A 113 -36.33 27.84 -22.73
#